data_AF-A0A8S9QNE7-F1
#
_entry.id   AF-A0A8S9QNE7-F1
#
_cell.length_a   1.000
_cell.length_b   1.000
_cell.length_c   1.000
_cell.angle_alpha   90.00
_cell.angle_beta   90.00
_cell.angle_gamma   90.00
#
_symmetry.space_group_name_H-M   'P 1'
#
loop_
_entity.id
_entity.type
_entity.pdbx_description
1 polymer ?
#
loop_
_entity_poly.entity_id
_entity_poly.type
_entity_poly.pdbx_seq_one_letter_code
_entity_poly.pdbx_strand_id
1 'polypeptide(L)'
;MPVYFQTVFNVNLKQAAWFSALPWATMAVSGYFAGSASDFLIRTGHSVTSVRKIMQSIGFMGPGLSLLCLNYAKSPSCAAILMTIALSLSSFSQAGFLLNMQDIAPEYAGFLHGISNCAGTLAAIVSTIGTGYFVQWLGSFQAFLTVTAFLYFATTVFWILFATGERVF
;
A
#
# COMPACT_ATOMS: atom_id res chain seq x y z
N MET A 1 7.53 -8.00 -9.67
CA MET A 1 6.93 -9.30 -9.24
C MET A 1 7.16 -10.47 -10.20
N PRO A 2 7.07 -10.35 -11.55
CA PRO A 2 7.30 -11.50 -12.45
C PRO A 2 8.72 -12.05 -12.39
N VAL A 3 9.71 -11.15 -12.32
CA VAL A 3 11.13 -11.50 -12.24
C VAL A 3 11.46 -12.25 -10.94
N TYR A 4 10.81 -11.95 -9.81
CA TYR A 4 11.08 -12.65 -8.54
C TYR A 4 10.68 -14.14 -8.63
N PHE A 5 9.49 -14.44 -9.17
CA PHE A 5 9.04 -15.83 -9.35
C PHE A 5 9.80 -16.57 -10.44
N GLN A 6 10.20 -15.87 -11.50
CA GLN A 6 10.96 -16.46 -12.61
C GLN A 6 12.41 -16.79 -12.22
N THR A 7 13.06 -15.93 -11.43
CA THR A 7 14.47 -16.09 -11.04
C THR A 7 14.65 -17.03 -9.85
N VAL A 8 13.68 -17.11 -8.93
CA VAL A 8 13.83 -17.88 -7.68
C VAL A 8 13.23 -19.30 -7.78
N PHE A 9 12.13 -19.51 -8.52
CA PHE A 9 11.39 -20.78 -8.48
C PHE A 9 11.30 -21.57 -9.79
N ASN A 10 11.79 -21.03 -10.92
CA ASN A 10 11.89 -21.77 -12.19
C ASN A 10 10.56 -22.43 -12.63
N VAL A 11 9.41 -21.77 -12.37
CA VAL A 11 8.06 -22.33 -12.59
C VAL A 11 7.49 -21.88 -13.94
N ASN A 12 6.79 -22.82 -14.59
CA ASN A 12 6.09 -22.66 -15.85
C ASN A 12 5.16 -21.41 -15.88
N LEU A 13 5.26 -20.61 -16.95
CA LEU A 13 4.62 -19.29 -17.13
C LEU A 13 3.10 -19.26 -16.80
N LYS A 14 2.40 -20.39 -17.03
CA LYS A 14 0.95 -20.54 -16.82
C LYS A 14 0.54 -20.56 -15.34
N GLN A 15 1.41 -21.08 -14.46
CA GLN A 15 1.16 -21.10 -13.01
C GLN A 15 1.51 -19.74 -12.39
N ALA A 16 2.57 -19.09 -12.88
CA ALA A 16 2.94 -17.72 -12.51
C ALA A 16 1.83 -16.69 -12.84
N ALA A 17 1.09 -16.90 -13.94
CA ALA A 17 -0.07 -16.08 -14.29
C ALA A 17 -1.20 -16.19 -13.26
N TRP A 18 -1.51 -17.40 -12.76
CA TRP A 18 -2.49 -17.60 -11.69
C TRP A 18 -2.04 -16.99 -10.36
N PHE A 19 -0.78 -17.17 -9.99
CA PHE A 19 -0.19 -16.54 -8.80
C PHE A 19 -0.14 -15.01 -8.88
N SER A 20 -0.10 -14.44 -10.10
CA SER A 20 -0.12 -12.99 -10.29
C SER A 20 -1.53 -12.43 -10.37
N ALA A 21 -2.51 -13.17 -10.90
CA ALA A 21 -3.90 -12.73 -10.99
C ALA A 21 -4.61 -12.70 -9.63
N LEU A 22 -4.27 -13.66 -8.74
CA LEU A 22 -4.92 -13.81 -7.44
C LEU A 22 -4.76 -12.57 -6.52
N PRO A 23 -3.57 -11.94 -6.39
CA PRO A 23 -3.41 -10.69 -5.65
C PRO A 23 -4.24 -9.52 -6.19
N TRP A 24 -4.36 -9.37 -7.51
CA TRP A 24 -5.16 -8.30 -8.10
C TRP A 24 -6.66 -8.52 -7.90
N ALA A 25 -7.12 -9.77 -8.02
CA ALA A 25 -8.51 -10.12 -7.76
C ALA A 25 -8.89 -9.90 -6.29
N THR A 26 -8.04 -10.30 -5.35
CA THR A 26 -8.24 -10.07 -3.92
C THR A 26 -8.15 -8.59 -3.55
N MET A 27 -7.24 -7.84 -4.17
CA MET A 27 -7.17 -6.37 -4.05
C MET A 27 -8.51 -5.73 -4.45
N ALA A 28 -9.09 -6.10 -5.61
CA ALA A 28 -10.37 -5.56 -6.05
C ALA A 28 -11.49 -5.84 -5.04
N VAL A 29 -11.63 -7.08 -4.58
CA VAL A 29 -12.64 -7.46 -3.57
C VAL A 29 -12.43 -6.69 -2.27
N SER A 30 -11.19 -6.62 -1.79
CA SER A 30 -10.85 -5.89 -0.56
C SER A 30 -11.15 -4.39 -0.66
N GLY A 31 -11.04 -3.79 -1.85
CA GLY A 31 -11.41 -2.40 -2.08
C GLY A 31 -12.90 -2.13 -1.86
N TYR A 32 -13.78 -3.02 -2.35
CA TYR A 32 -15.22 -2.92 -2.07
C TYR A 32 -15.53 -3.03 -0.57
N PHE A 33 -14.87 -3.95 0.13
CA PHE A 33 -15.01 -4.07 1.58
C PHE A 33 -14.50 -2.83 2.31
N ALA A 34 -13.35 -2.28 1.90
CA ALA A 34 -12.78 -1.07 2.49
C ALA A 34 -13.70 0.15 2.31
N GLY A 35 -14.26 0.33 1.11
CA GLY A 35 -15.24 1.37 0.83
C GLY A 35 -16.50 1.24 1.70
N SER A 36 -17.13 0.06 1.66
CA SER A 36 -18.34 -0.24 2.45
C SER A 36 -18.10 -0.08 3.97
N ALA A 37 -16.96 -0.54 4.49
CA ALA A 37 -16.59 -0.34 5.88
C ALA A 37 -16.39 1.15 6.22
N SER A 38 -15.77 1.92 5.32
CA SER A 38 -15.60 3.37 5.52
C SER A 38 -16.94 4.10 5.54
N ASP A 39 -17.84 3.77 4.61
CA ASP A 39 -19.17 4.37 4.55
C ASP A 39 -20.01 3.98 5.77
N PHE A 40 -19.89 2.74 6.23
CA PHE A 40 -20.55 2.28 7.45
C PHE A 40 -20.09 3.08 8.68
N LEU A 41 -18.78 3.27 8.87
CA LEU A 41 -18.24 4.06 9.99
C LEU A 41 -18.68 5.53 9.94
N ILE A 42 -18.76 6.12 8.74
CA ILE A 42 -19.26 7.49 8.58
C ILE A 42 -20.75 7.54 8.95
N ARG A 43 -21.55 6.56 8.52
CA ARG A 43 -22.99 6.48 8.82
C ARG A 43 -23.30 6.24 10.29
N THR A 44 -22.42 5.58 11.04
CA THR A 44 -22.57 5.39 12.50
C THR A 44 -22.20 6.61 13.33
N GLY A 45 -21.77 7.72 12.69
CA GLY A 45 -21.55 9.01 13.34
C GLY A 45 -20.09 9.33 13.65
N HIS A 46 -19.12 8.56 13.14
CA HIS A 46 -17.71 8.94 13.23
C HIS A 46 -17.40 10.09 12.27
N SER A 47 -16.49 10.99 12.67
CA SER A 47 -16.02 12.08 11.81
C SER A 47 -15.27 11.53 10.59
N VAL A 48 -15.47 12.17 9.43
CA VAL A 48 -14.81 11.78 8.18
C VAL A 48 -13.30 11.74 8.37
N THR A 49 -12.72 12.75 9.02
CA THR A 49 -11.29 12.79 9.36
C THR A 49 -10.81 11.55 10.11
N SER A 50 -11.53 11.10 11.15
CA SER A 50 -11.14 9.91 11.91
C SER A 50 -11.25 8.63 11.08
N VAL A 51 -12.30 8.50 10.27
CA VAL A 51 -12.47 7.33 9.39
C VAL A 51 -11.35 7.27 8.35
N ARG A 52 -11.02 8.40 7.70
CA ARG A 52 -9.92 8.47 6.72
C ARG A 52 -8.56 8.16 7.36
N LYS A 53 -8.31 8.62 8.59
CA LYS A 53 -7.09 8.27 9.36
C LYS A 53 -7.01 6.77 9.64
N ILE A 54 -8.10 6.16 10.09
CA ILE A 54 -8.15 4.72 10.40
C ILE A 54 -7.91 3.90 9.12
N MET A 55 -8.63 4.20 8.04
CA MET A 55 -8.51 3.47 6.77
C MET A 55 -7.11 3.58 6.18
N GLN A 56 -6.51 4.77 6.22
CA GLN A 56 -5.14 4.96 5.76
C GLN A 56 -4.13 4.21 6.64
N SER A 57 -4.34 4.19 7.96
CA SER A 57 -3.46 3.47 8.89
C SER A 57 -3.47 1.98 8.62
N ILE A 58 -4.63 1.37 8.38
CA ILE A 58 -4.74 -0.04 7.96
C ILE A 58 -4.02 -0.24 6.62
N GLY A 59 -4.20 0.70 5.68
CA GLY A 59 -3.58 0.67 4.36
C GLY A 59 -2.06 0.72 4.34
N PHE A 60 -1.41 1.27 5.37
CA PHE A 60 0.05 1.36 5.47
C PHE A 60 0.66 0.42 6.51
N MET A 61 0.02 0.22 7.67
CA MET A 61 0.49 -0.73 8.68
C MET A 61 0.38 -2.17 8.21
N GLY A 62 -0.70 -2.50 7.48
CA GLY A 62 -0.94 -3.84 6.96
C GLY A 62 0.17 -4.32 6.02
N PRO A 63 0.47 -3.59 4.93
CA PRO A 63 1.60 -3.90 4.06
C PRO A 63 2.95 -3.86 4.79
N GLY A 64 3.18 -2.88 5.69
CA GLY A 64 4.42 -2.78 6.46
C GLY A 64 4.68 -4.01 7.32
N LEU A 65 3.67 -4.52 8.03
CA LEU A 65 3.77 -5.73 8.83
C LEU A 65 3.96 -6.98 7.95
N SER A 66 3.25 -7.06 6.83
CA SER A 66 3.39 -8.19 5.90
C SER A 66 4.80 -8.24 5.29
N LEU A 67 5.41 -7.09 4.98
CA LEU A 67 6.80 -7.01 4.49
C LEU A 67 7.81 -7.45 5.58
N LEU A 68 7.56 -7.15 6.86
CA LEU A 68 8.37 -7.68 7.95
C LEU A 68 8.23 -9.20 8.07
N CYS A 69 7.01 -9.73 8.03
CA CYS A 69 6.76 -11.17 8.04
C CYS A 69 7.39 -11.89 6.84
N LEU A 70 7.45 -11.22 5.68
CA LEU A 70 8.05 -11.76 4.46
C LEU A 70 9.54 -12.06 4.63
N ASN A 71 10.26 -11.31 5.48
CA ASN A 71 11.67 -11.58 5.77
C ASN A 71 11.91 -12.96 6.40
N TYR A 72 10.92 -13.52 7.08
CA TYR A 72 10.99 -14.82 7.75
C TYR A 72 10.37 -15.96 6.91
N ALA A 73 9.81 -15.64 5.74
CA ALA A 73 9.17 -16.63 4.89
C ALA A 73 10.21 -17.54 4.23
N LYS A 74 10.19 -18.84 4.57
CA LYS A 74 11.09 -19.88 4.03
C LYS A 74 10.53 -20.61 2.80
N SER A 75 9.28 -20.34 2.43
CA SER A 75 8.53 -21.08 1.39
C SER A 75 7.87 -20.14 0.38
N PRO A 76 7.87 -20.48 -0.93
CA PRO A 76 7.23 -19.70 -2.00
C PRO A 76 5.75 -19.42 -1.74
N SER A 77 5.04 -20.43 -1.26
CA SER A 77 3.60 -20.34 -1.01
C SER A 77 3.29 -19.35 0.11
N CYS A 78 4.12 -19.35 1.17
CA CYS A 78 4.00 -18.37 2.26
C CYS A 78 4.28 -16.95 1.78
N ALA A 79 5.29 -16.76 0.91
CA ALA A 79 5.59 -15.46 0.34
C ALA A 79 4.45 -14.92 -0.55
N ALA A 80 3.85 -15.79 -1.37
CA ALA A 80 2.71 -15.43 -2.22
C ALA A 80 1.47 -15.03 -1.40
N ILE A 81 1.18 -15.75 -0.31
CA ILE A 81 0.08 -15.41 0.61
C ILE A 81 0.33 -14.06 1.28
N LEU A 82 1.53 -13.83 1.83
CA LEU A 82 1.89 -12.56 2.48
C LEU A 82 1.82 -11.37 1.51
N MET A 83 2.31 -11.54 0.28
CA MET A 83 2.18 -10.54 -0.78
C MET A 83 0.71 -10.24 -1.12
N THR A 84 -0.12 -11.27 -1.17
CA THR A 84 -1.56 -11.13 -1.42
C THR A 84 -2.25 -10.35 -0.30
N ILE A 85 -1.91 -10.65 0.96
CA ILE A 85 -2.42 -9.93 2.14
C ILE A 85 -1.93 -8.47 2.11
N ALA A 86 -0.66 -8.23 1.79
CA ALA A 86 -0.12 -6.88 1.66
C ALA A 86 -0.88 -6.07 0.61
N LEU A 87 -1.09 -6.64 -0.59
CA LEU A 87 -1.84 -5.98 -1.66
C LEU A 87 -3.29 -5.70 -1.25
N SER A 88 -3.95 -6.67 -0.64
CA SER A 88 -5.34 -6.54 -0.15
C SER A 88 -5.47 -5.42 0.88
N LEU A 89 -4.53 -5.35 1.83
CA LEU A 89 -4.53 -4.29 2.85
C LEU A 89 -4.21 -2.93 2.23
N SER A 90 -3.33 -2.87 1.22
CA SER A 90 -3.01 -1.60 0.54
C SER A 90 -4.23 -0.96 -0.15
N SER A 91 -5.24 -1.74 -0.55
CA SER A 91 -6.50 -1.22 -1.11
C SER A 91 -7.23 -0.27 -0.15
N PHE A 92 -7.07 -0.45 1.17
CA PHE A 92 -7.67 0.44 2.16
C PHE A 92 -7.09 1.86 2.10
N SER A 93 -5.87 2.02 1.58
CA SER A 93 -5.30 3.34 1.31
C SER A 93 -6.10 4.11 0.27
N GLN A 94 -6.84 3.46 -0.62
CA GLN A 94 -7.72 4.17 -1.55
C GLN A 94 -8.93 4.77 -0.82
N ALA A 95 -9.51 4.05 0.14
CA ALA A 95 -10.59 4.58 0.97
C ALA A 95 -10.11 5.66 1.97
N GLY A 96 -8.81 5.70 2.27
CA GLY A 96 -8.17 6.72 3.09
C GLY A 96 -7.75 7.95 2.26
N PHE A 97 -6.59 7.87 1.62
CA PHE A 97 -5.93 8.99 0.94
C PHE A 97 -6.70 9.59 -0.24
N LEU A 98 -7.18 8.75 -1.16
CA LEU A 98 -7.83 9.22 -2.41
C LEU A 98 -9.12 9.97 -2.11
N LEU A 99 -9.96 9.41 -1.24
CA LEU A 99 -11.20 10.05 -0.83
C LEU A 99 -10.95 11.30 0.04
N ASN A 100 -9.89 11.31 0.85
CA ASN A 100 -9.56 12.48 1.67
C ASN A 100 -9.28 13.74 0.83
N MET A 101 -8.64 13.62 -0.35
CA MET A 101 -8.45 14.77 -1.24
C MET A 101 -9.76 15.34 -1.78
N GLN A 102 -10.70 14.45 -2.09
CA GLN A 102 -12.02 14.82 -2.57
C GLN A 102 -12.87 15.45 -1.46
N ASP A 103 -12.71 14.97 -0.22
CA ASP A 103 -13.38 15.52 0.96
C ASP A 103 -12.86 16.94 1.29
N ILE A 104 -11.55 17.20 1.19
CA ILE A 104 -10.94 18.51 1.50
C ILE A 104 -11.31 19.60 0.48
N ALA A 105 -11.22 19.30 -0.82
CA ALA A 105 -11.38 20.28 -1.89
C ALA A 105 -12.03 19.65 -3.14
N PRO A 106 -13.37 19.51 -3.17
CA PRO A 106 -14.08 18.79 -4.23
C PRO A 106 -13.91 19.44 -5.62
N GLU A 107 -13.86 20.77 -5.68
CA GLU A 107 -13.71 21.52 -6.94
C GLU A 107 -12.29 21.41 -7.54
N TYR A 108 -11.28 21.20 -6.70
CA TYR A 108 -9.87 21.11 -7.09
C TYR A 108 -9.28 19.70 -6.90
N ALA A 109 -10.12 18.70 -6.63
CA ALA A 109 -9.69 17.34 -6.29
C ALA A 109 -8.82 16.73 -7.39
N GLY A 110 -9.19 16.93 -8.66
CA GLY A 110 -8.40 16.44 -9.80
C GLY A 110 -7.01 17.06 -9.88
N PHE A 111 -6.88 18.35 -9.57
CA PHE A 111 -5.59 19.05 -9.57
C PHE A 111 -4.70 18.61 -8.40
N LEU A 112 -5.27 18.54 -7.18
CA LEU A 112 -4.56 18.04 -5.99
C LEU A 112 -4.08 16.60 -6.17
N HIS A 113 -4.93 15.75 -6.75
CA HIS A 113 -4.59 14.38 -7.09
C HIS A 113 -3.45 14.36 -8.13
N GLY A 114 -3.53 15.18 -9.18
CA GLY A 114 -2.49 15.28 -10.20
C GLY A 114 -1.11 15.64 -9.62
N ILE A 115 -1.03 16.66 -8.77
CA ILE A 115 0.22 17.06 -8.09
C ILE A 115 0.73 15.92 -7.21
N SER A 116 -0.14 15.32 -6.42
CA SER A 116 0.23 14.25 -5.49
C SER A 116 0.74 13.01 -6.23
N ASN A 117 0.12 12.66 -7.35
CA ASN A 117 0.54 11.54 -8.18
C ASN A 117 1.86 11.82 -8.91
N CYS A 118 2.10 13.07 -9.33
CA CYS A 118 3.39 13.49 -9.89
C CYS A 118 4.51 13.34 -8.84
N ALA A 119 4.30 13.86 -7.63
CA ALA A 119 5.24 13.71 -6.53
C ALA A 119 5.47 12.23 -6.17
N GLY A 120 4.40 11.43 -6.11
CA GLY A 120 4.47 9.99 -5.87
C GLY A 120 5.26 9.24 -6.94
N THR A 121 5.08 9.60 -8.22
CA THR A 121 5.79 8.98 -9.34
C THR A 121 7.28 9.33 -9.30
N LEU A 122 7.64 10.59 -9.03
CA LEU A 122 9.04 11.00 -8.85
C LEU A 122 9.70 10.25 -7.68
N ALA A 123 9.01 10.17 -6.55
CA ALA A 123 9.49 9.40 -5.40
C ALA A 123 9.67 7.91 -5.74
N ALA A 124 8.77 7.32 -6.52
CA ALA A 124 8.87 5.94 -6.97
C ALA A 124 10.09 5.71 -7.88
N ILE A 125 10.39 6.64 -8.79
CA ILE A 125 11.57 6.59 -9.66
C ILE A 125 12.84 6.63 -8.81
N VAL A 126 12.95 7.61 -7.90
CA VAL A 126 14.10 7.76 -7.01
C VAL A 126 14.27 6.52 -6.12
N SER A 127 13.17 6.03 -5.55
CA SER A 127 13.17 4.83 -4.71
C SER A 127 13.63 3.59 -5.49
N THR A 128 13.18 3.40 -6.73
CA THR A 128 13.56 2.25 -7.56
C THR A 128 15.04 2.26 -7.90
N ILE A 129 15.57 3.43 -8.29
CA ILE A 129 17.01 3.60 -8.56
C ILE A 129 17.80 3.36 -7.27
N GLY A 130 17.39 3.97 -6.16
CA GLY A 130 18.02 3.83 -4.86
C GLY A 130 18.04 2.38 -4.38
N THR A 131 16.94 1.64 -4.55
CA THR A 131 16.82 0.22 -4.19
C THR A 131 17.87 -0.63 -4.90
N GLY A 132 18.09 -0.39 -6.20
CA GLY A 132 19.08 -1.12 -6.99
C GLY A 132 20.50 -0.96 -6.43
N TYR A 133 20.91 0.27 -6.12
CA TYR A 133 22.21 0.55 -5.50
C TYR A 133 22.30 0.03 -4.06
N PHE A 134 21.22 0.17 -3.28
CA PHE A 134 21.18 -0.23 -1.88
C PHE A 134 21.35 -1.74 -1.71
N VAL A 135 20.69 -2.53 -2.56
CA VAL A 135 20.83 -3.99 -2.57
C VAL A 135 22.22 -4.42 -3.04
N GLN A 136 22.81 -3.73 -4.02
CA GLN A 136 24.19 -4.00 -4.46
C GLN A 136 25.23 -3.72 -3.36
N TRP A 137 25.04 -2.66 -2.57
CA TRP A 137 25.96 -2.28 -1.50
C TRP A 137 25.84 -3.17 -0.26
N LEU A 138 24.63 -3.45 0.23
CA LEU A 138 24.42 -4.24 1.45
C LEU A 138 24.41 -5.75 1.20
N GLY A 139 24.26 -6.20 -0.05
CA GLY A 139 24.19 -7.61 -0.41
C GLY A 139 22.98 -8.37 0.17
N SER A 140 22.05 -7.67 0.83
CA SER A 140 20.90 -8.28 1.51
C SER A 140 19.60 -7.55 1.19
N PHE A 141 18.67 -8.27 0.56
CA PHE A 141 17.32 -7.80 0.30
C PHE A 141 16.52 -7.61 1.59
N GLN A 142 16.88 -8.33 2.66
CA GLN A 142 16.18 -8.25 3.93
C GLN A 142 16.32 -6.89 4.60
N ALA A 143 17.54 -6.31 4.58
CA ALA A 143 17.80 -4.99 5.13
C ALA A 143 16.95 -3.90 4.44
N PHE A 144 16.81 -3.98 3.11
CA PHE A 144 15.98 -3.07 2.34
C PHE A 144 14.48 -3.16 2.71
N LEU A 145 13.97 -4.40 2.86
CA LEU A 145 12.59 -4.63 3.26
C LEU A 145 12.30 -4.11 4.67
N THR A 146 13.24 -4.25 5.62
CA THR A 146 13.10 -3.70 6.97
C THR A 146 13.06 -2.18 6.97
N VAL A 147 13.93 -1.51 6.21
CA VAL A 147 13.91 -0.04 6.06
C VAL A 147 12.59 0.42 5.43
N THR A 148 12.12 -0.29 4.41
CA THR A 148 10.83 0.01 3.76
C THR A 148 9.68 -0.09 4.75
N ALA A 149 9.63 -1.17 5.56
CA ALA A 149 8.61 -1.32 6.59
C ALA A 149 8.66 -0.19 7.63
N PHE A 150 9.85 0.24 8.06
CA PHE A 150 10.00 1.38 8.96
C PHE A 150 9.45 2.67 8.36
N LEU A 151 9.70 2.93 7.08
CA LEU A 151 9.14 4.08 6.37
C LEU A 151 7.60 4.04 6.31
N TYR A 152 7.00 2.86 6.12
CA TYR A 152 5.54 2.70 6.19
C TYR A 152 4.99 3.10 7.56
N PHE A 153 5.62 2.67 8.66
CA PHE A 153 5.21 3.04 10.01
C PHE A 153 5.40 4.53 10.29
N ALA A 154 6.55 5.10 9.93
CA ALA A 154 6.82 6.53 10.11
C ALA A 154 5.82 7.40 9.33
N THR A 155 5.52 7.02 8.09
CA THR A 155 4.52 7.73 7.26
C THR A 155 3.12 7.60 7.84
N THR A 156 2.78 6.45 8.41
CA THR A 156 1.49 6.26 9.11
C THR A 156 1.37 7.19 10.30
N VAL A 157 2.41 7.30 11.13
CA VAL A 157 2.41 8.21 12.29
C VAL A 157 2.26 9.66 11.83
N PHE A 158 2.99 10.06 10.78
CA PHE A 158 2.85 11.39 10.19
C PHE A 158 1.41 11.65 9.71
N TRP A 159 0.80 10.68 9.02
CA TRP A 159 -0.59 10.79 8.56
C TRP A 159 -1.59 10.95 9.72
N ILE A 160 -1.45 10.16 10.78
CA ILE A 160 -2.35 10.25 11.94
C ILE A 160 -2.27 11.63 12.60
N LEU A 161 -1.07 12.20 12.69
CA LEU A 161 -0.85 13.50 13.33
C LEU A 161 -1.36 14.66 12.47
N PHE A 162 -1.08 14.67 11.16
CA PHE A 162 -1.29 15.85 10.31
C PHE A 162 -2.48 15.77 9.36
N ALA A 163 -3.07 14.59 9.10
CA ALA A 163 -4.19 14.51 8.18
C ALA A 163 -5.45 15.18 8.75
N THR A 164 -6.19 15.87 7.89
CA THR A 164 -7.50 16.46 8.15
C THR A 164 -8.41 16.12 6.98
N GLY A 165 -9.69 15.85 7.25
CA GLY A 165 -10.73 15.61 6.25
C GLY A 165 -11.84 16.66 6.27
N GLU A 166 -11.59 17.81 6.92
CA GLU A 166 -12.51 18.96 6.90
C GLU A 166 -12.35 19.72 5.59
N ARG A 167 -13.48 20.21 5.05
CA ARG A 167 -13.47 21.08 3.87
C ARG A 167 -12.79 22.39 4.21
N VAL A 168 -11.77 22.73 3.42
CA VAL A 168 -11.07 24.01 3.51
C VAL A 168 -11.50 24.96 2.38
N PHE A 169 -12.05 24.42 1.29
CA PHE A 169 -12.56 25.14 0.13
C PHE A 169 -13.94 24.61 -0.28
#